data_AF-A0A2R7IIX9-F1
#
_entry.id   AF-A0A2R7IIX9-F1
#
_cell.length_a   1.000
_cell.length_b   1.000
_cell.length_c   1.000
_cell.angle_alpha   90.00
_cell.angle_beta   90.00
_cell.angle_gamma   90.00
#
_symmetry.space_group_name_H-M   'P 1'
#
loop_
_entity.id
_entity.type
_entity.pdbx_description
1 polymer ?
#
loop_
_entity_poly.entity_id
_entity_poly.type
_entity_poly.pdbx_seq_one_letter_code
_entity_poly.pdbx_strand_id
1 'polypeptide(L)'
;MKARVPLSEGWTLWPIGLVRGAGLPFSFSEKALASTADAIKAAQSPLLREAVAWQNRRMLVTALDRLTEDAPLDKKARQSLRVFARYVQRYTAKNDTIGFFGPLGWARLESDAEGAFVPA
;
A
#
# COMPACT_ATOMS: atom_id res chain seq x y z
N MET A 1 -9.46 29.40 21.43
CA MET A 1 -8.55 28.75 20.47
C MET A 1 -8.01 27.49 21.12
N LYS A 2 -8.07 26.32 20.46
CA LYS A 2 -7.47 25.08 21.00
C LYS A 2 -5.94 25.27 21.09
N ALA A 3 -5.34 24.82 22.19
CA ALA A 3 -3.91 24.94 22.43
C ALA A 3 -3.13 24.20 21.33
N ARG A 4 -2.04 24.81 20.85
CA ARG A 4 -1.13 24.17 19.90
C ARG A 4 -0.19 23.21 20.65
N VAL A 5 0.28 22.18 19.96
CA VAL A 5 1.23 21.21 20.53
C VAL A 5 2.66 21.70 20.28
N PRO A 6 3.52 21.86 21.29
CA PRO A 6 4.92 22.24 21.08
C PRO A 6 5.69 21.09 20.40
N LEU A 7 6.48 21.40 19.37
CA LEU A 7 7.33 20.42 18.68
C LEU A 7 8.82 20.62 19.01
N SER A 8 9.30 21.85 18.94
CA SER A 8 10.67 22.27 19.29
C SER A 8 10.74 23.80 19.40
N GLU A 9 11.91 24.38 19.64
CA GLU A 9 12.12 25.82 19.87
C GLU A 9 11.36 26.73 18.89
N GLY A 10 10.30 27.38 19.37
CA GLY A 10 9.44 28.28 18.58
C GLY A 10 8.46 27.60 17.61
N TRP A 11 8.54 26.27 17.44
CA TRP A 11 7.69 25.50 16.54
C TRP A 11 6.52 24.86 17.28
N THR A 12 5.33 25.04 16.72
CA THR A 12 4.09 24.45 17.23
C THR A 12 3.30 23.77 16.11
N LEU A 13 2.64 22.67 16.45
CA LEU A 13 1.76 21.92 15.56
C LEU A 13 0.29 22.18 15.92
N TRP A 14 -0.58 22.05 14.91
CA TRP A 14 -2.01 21.90 15.15
C TRP A 14 -2.24 20.57 15.88
N PRO A 15 -3.15 20.49 16.85
CA PRO A 15 -3.42 19.25 17.58
C PRO A 15 -4.13 18.20 16.72
N ILE A 16 -4.43 18.47 15.44
CA ILE A 16 -5.09 17.54 14.53
C ILE A 16 -4.12 17.29 13.38
N GLY A 17 -3.83 16.01 13.13
CA GLY A 17 -3.00 15.53 12.04
C GLY A 17 -3.77 14.60 11.10
N LEU A 18 -3.26 14.50 9.88
CA LEU A 18 -3.71 13.53 8.90
C LEU A 18 -2.83 12.28 9.00
N VAL A 19 -3.43 11.10 9.16
CA VAL A 19 -2.72 9.82 9.08
C VAL A 19 -3.00 9.21 7.72
N ARG A 20 -1.95 8.77 7.03
CA ARG A 20 -2.06 8.01 5.79
C ARG A 20 -1.44 6.65 5.99
N GLY A 21 -2.20 5.59 5.71
CA GLY A 21 -1.69 4.24 5.62
C GLY A 21 -1.58 3.75 4.18
N ALA A 22 -1.00 2.57 4.03
CA ALA A 22 -1.00 1.83 2.78
C ALA A 22 -2.37 1.18 2.52
N GLY A 23 -2.72 0.98 1.24
CA GLY A 23 -4.02 0.42 0.84
C GLY A 23 -4.21 -1.06 1.14
N LEU A 24 -3.14 -1.79 1.46
CA LEU A 24 -3.12 -3.21 1.81
C LEU A 24 -2.16 -3.45 2.98
N PRO A 25 -2.36 -4.50 3.81
CA PRO A 25 -1.44 -4.83 4.90
C PRO A 25 -0.03 -5.13 4.40
N PHE A 26 1.00 -4.70 5.14
CA PHE A 26 2.39 -5.01 4.81
C PHE A 26 2.65 -6.52 4.66
N SER A 27 2.03 -7.32 5.53
CA SER A 27 2.12 -8.79 5.51
C SER A 27 1.56 -9.45 4.25
N PHE A 28 0.72 -8.74 3.47
CA PHE A 28 0.34 -9.19 2.14
C PHE A 28 1.56 -9.27 1.22
N SER A 29 2.47 -8.28 1.27
CA SER A 29 3.67 -8.27 0.44
C SER A 29 4.70 -9.32 0.84
N GLU A 30 4.84 -9.60 2.14
CA GLU A 30 5.72 -10.67 2.63
C GLU A 30 5.32 -12.02 2.02
N LYS A 31 4.02 -12.31 1.97
CA LYS A 31 3.49 -13.52 1.34
C LYS A 31 3.58 -13.47 -0.18
N ALA A 32 3.08 -12.40 -0.79
CA ALA A 32 2.97 -12.26 -2.24
C ALA A 32 4.32 -12.24 -2.98
N LEU A 33 5.41 -11.89 -2.28
CA LEU A 33 6.75 -11.78 -2.87
C LEU A 33 7.71 -12.88 -2.40
N ALA A 34 7.24 -13.86 -1.62
CA ALA A 34 8.08 -14.95 -1.09
C ALA A 34 8.60 -15.89 -2.19
N SER A 35 7.77 -16.16 -3.20
CA SER A 35 8.14 -17.01 -4.33
C SER A 35 7.36 -16.64 -5.60
N THR A 36 7.77 -17.19 -6.75
CA THR A 36 7.00 -17.05 -7.99
C THR A 36 5.59 -17.65 -7.86
N ALA A 37 5.44 -18.80 -7.19
CA ALA A 37 4.14 -19.43 -7.00
C ALA A 37 3.21 -18.56 -6.15
N ASP A 38 3.74 -17.93 -5.10
CA ASP A 38 2.96 -17.00 -4.26
C ASP A 38 2.57 -15.74 -5.02
N ALA A 39 3.46 -15.23 -5.89
CA ALA A 39 3.15 -14.09 -6.75
C ALA A 39 2.00 -14.42 -7.72
N ILE A 40 1.99 -15.62 -8.31
CA ILE A 40 0.91 -16.08 -9.18
C ILE A 40 -0.41 -16.17 -8.41
N LYS A 41 -0.40 -16.77 -7.22
CA LYS A 41 -1.58 -16.84 -6.35
C LYS A 41 -2.09 -15.45 -5.95
N ALA A 42 -1.20 -14.54 -5.57
CA ALA A 42 -1.54 -13.19 -5.18
C ALA A 42 -2.03 -12.32 -6.36
N ALA A 43 -1.57 -12.57 -7.59
CA ALA A 43 -2.07 -11.90 -8.80
C ALA A 43 -3.56 -12.19 -9.09
N GLN A 44 -4.10 -13.26 -8.50
CA GLN A 44 -5.52 -13.61 -8.55
C GLN A 44 -6.35 -12.96 -7.44
N SER A 45 -5.73 -12.27 -6.48
CA SER A 45 -6.43 -11.61 -5.37
C SER A 45 -7.44 -10.58 -5.89
N PRO A 46 -8.74 -10.70 -5.57
CA PRO A 46 -9.75 -9.74 -6.01
C PRO A 46 -9.42 -8.31 -5.56
N LEU A 47 -8.95 -8.15 -4.32
CA LEU A 47 -8.64 -6.85 -3.74
C LEU A 47 -7.44 -6.18 -4.44
N LEU A 48 -6.37 -6.94 -4.72
CA LEU A 48 -5.23 -6.41 -5.48
C LEU A 48 -5.65 -6.06 -6.91
N ARG A 49 -6.44 -6.92 -7.56
CA ARG A 49 -6.92 -6.68 -8.93
C ARG A 49 -7.80 -5.43 -8.99
N GLU A 50 -8.69 -5.23 -8.03
CA GLU A 50 -9.48 -4.01 -7.94
C GLU A 50 -8.57 -2.78 -7.79
N ALA A 51 -7.62 -2.80 -6.85
CA ALA A 51 -6.68 -1.70 -6.66
C ALA A 51 -5.90 -1.36 -7.94
N VAL A 52 -5.32 -2.37 -8.59
CA VAL A 52 -4.59 -2.21 -9.85
C VAL A 52 -5.52 -1.68 -10.96
N ALA A 53 -6.78 -2.13 -11.02
CA ALA A 53 -7.75 -1.68 -12.02
C ALA A 53 -8.02 -0.18 -11.93
N TRP A 54 -8.17 0.33 -10.70
CA TRP A 54 -8.37 1.75 -10.42
C TRP A 54 -7.19 2.62 -10.85
N GLN A 55 -5.96 2.13 -10.67
CA GLN A 55 -4.78 2.88 -11.11
C GLN A 55 -4.52 2.74 -12.62
N ASN A 56 -4.58 1.51 -13.16
CA ASN A 56 -4.33 1.24 -14.56
C ASN A 56 -4.92 -0.13 -14.96
N ARG A 57 -6.15 -0.11 -15.48
CA ARG A 57 -6.87 -1.31 -15.94
C ARG A 57 -6.08 -2.18 -16.94
N ARG A 58 -5.21 -1.59 -17.75
CA ARG A 58 -4.37 -2.35 -18.72
C ARG A 58 -3.39 -3.29 -18.01
N MET A 59 -3.00 -3.00 -16.77
CA MET A 59 -2.07 -3.84 -16.02
C MET A 59 -2.69 -5.15 -15.53
N LEU A 60 -4.02 -5.25 -15.50
CA LEU A 60 -4.68 -6.53 -15.26
C LEU A 60 -4.28 -7.53 -16.35
N VAL A 61 -4.48 -7.16 -17.61
CA VAL A 61 -4.21 -8.04 -18.75
C VAL A 61 -2.71 -8.17 -19.02
N THR A 62 -1.99 -7.05 -19.03
CA THR A 62 -0.59 -7.04 -19.49
C THR A 62 0.42 -7.52 -18.45
N ALA A 63 0.03 -7.63 -17.18
CA ALA A 63 0.91 -8.08 -16.10
C ALA A 63 0.28 -9.19 -15.25
N LEU A 64 -0.88 -8.95 -14.61
CA LEU A 64 -1.45 -9.89 -13.64
C LEU A 64 -1.96 -11.17 -14.31
N ASP A 65 -2.79 -11.07 -15.34
CA ASP A 65 -3.32 -12.22 -16.08
C ASP A 65 -2.19 -13.03 -16.73
N ARG A 66 -1.20 -12.31 -17.28
CA ARG A 66 0.00 -12.93 -17.84
C ARG A 66 0.83 -13.71 -16.82
N LEU A 67 0.81 -13.34 -15.54
CA LEU A 67 1.48 -14.14 -14.50
C LEU A 67 0.75 -15.45 -14.24
N THR A 68 -0.56 -15.48 -14.46
CA THR A 68 -1.40 -16.67 -14.23
C THR A 68 -1.46 -17.61 -15.43
N GLU A 69 -0.90 -17.22 -16.57
CA GLU A 69 -0.73 -18.10 -17.73
C GLU A 69 0.22 -19.24 -17.38
N ASP A 70 -0.17 -20.47 -17.70
CA ASP A 70 0.71 -21.65 -17.62
C ASP A 70 1.71 -21.61 -18.78
N ALA A 71 2.73 -20.77 -18.64
CA ALA A 71 3.73 -20.48 -19.65
C ALA A 71 5.16 -20.53 -19.07
N PRO A 72 6.17 -20.86 -19.88
CA PRO A 72 7.56 -20.85 -19.43
C PRO A 72 7.99 -19.47 -18.88
N LEU A 73 8.88 -19.48 -17.88
CA LEU A 73 9.46 -18.26 -17.29
C LEU A 73 10.43 -17.57 -18.26
N ASP A 74 9.87 -16.86 -19.23
CA ASP A 74 10.58 -16.09 -20.25
C ASP A 74 10.89 -14.64 -19.80
N LYS A 75 11.45 -13.84 -20.73
CA LYS A 75 11.74 -12.42 -20.48
C LYS A 75 10.47 -11.63 -20.14
N LYS A 76 9.33 -11.97 -20.73
CA LYS A 76 8.05 -11.27 -20.54
C LYS A 76 7.44 -11.64 -19.19
N ALA A 77 7.47 -12.90 -18.78
CA ALA A 77 7.06 -13.35 -17.45
C ALA A 77 7.88 -12.66 -16.35
N ARG A 78 9.21 -12.57 -16.51
CA ARG A 78 10.06 -11.79 -15.59
C ARG A 78 9.70 -10.30 -15.56
N GLN A 79 9.32 -9.72 -16.69
CA GLN A 79 8.85 -8.34 -16.73
C GLN A 79 7.52 -8.18 -16.00
N SER A 80 6.57 -9.10 -16.17
CA SER A 80 5.30 -9.10 -15.44
C SER A 80 5.51 -9.25 -13.94
N LEU A 81 6.43 -10.12 -13.50
CA LEU A 81 6.80 -10.25 -12.07
C LEU A 81 7.31 -8.92 -11.51
N ARG A 82 8.15 -8.19 -12.24
CA ARG A 82 8.61 -6.85 -11.82
C ARG A 82 7.47 -5.83 -11.76
N VAL A 83 6.53 -5.87 -12.70
CA VAL A 83 5.34 -5.00 -12.67
C VAL A 83 4.51 -5.32 -11.44
N PHE A 84 4.19 -6.59 -11.22
CA PHE A 84 3.46 -7.08 -10.06
C PHE A 84 4.13 -6.65 -8.75
N ALA A 85 5.44 -6.88 -8.60
CA ALA A 85 6.18 -6.49 -7.39
C ALA A 85 6.09 -4.98 -7.10
N ARG A 86 6.17 -4.13 -8.14
CA ARG A 86 5.99 -2.67 -7.98
C ARG A 86 4.59 -2.31 -7.50
N TYR A 87 3.55 -2.98 -8.00
CA TYR A 87 2.18 -2.76 -7.56
C TYR A 87 1.95 -3.23 -6.13
N VAL A 88 2.47 -4.41 -5.77
CA VAL A 88 2.44 -4.91 -4.39
C VAL A 88 3.12 -3.93 -3.45
N GLN A 89 4.38 -3.54 -3.72
CA GLN A 89 5.11 -2.57 -2.91
C GLN A 89 4.38 -1.23 -2.78
N ARG A 90 3.77 -0.75 -3.87
CA ARG A 90 3.01 0.50 -3.87
C ARG A 90 1.79 0.42 -2.95
N TYR A 91 1.06 -0.70 -2.95
CA TYR A 91 -0.14 -0.82 -2.13
C TYR A 91 0.13 -1.27 -0.69
N THR A 92 1.32 -1.80 -0.38
CA THR A 92 1.65 -2.31 0.97
C THR A 92 2.68 -1.48 1.73
N ALA A 93 3.51 -0.69 1.05
CA ALA A 93 4.64 0.02 1.66
C ALA A 93 4.68 1.52 1.34
N LYS A 94 3.83 2.02 0.45
CA LYS A 94 3.72 3.45 0.17
C LYS A 94 2.40 4.00 0.69
N ASN A 95 2.51 5.07 1.48
CA ASN A 95 1.36 5.83 2.00
C ASN A 95 0.90 6.90 0.99
N ASP A 96 0.96 6.56 -0.31
CA ASP A 96 0.50 7.40 -1.39
C ASP A 96 -1.04 7.31 -1.45
N THR A 97 -1.74 8.43 -1.61
CA THR A 97 -3.18 8.42 -1.84
C THR A 97 -3.44 8.05 -3.29
N ILE A 98 -3.69 6.76 -3.56
CA ILE A 98 -3.92 6.22 -4.90
C ILE A 98 -5.38 5.75 -4.98
N GLY A 99 -6.30 6.71 -5.03
CA GLY A 99 -7.74 6.46 -5.04
C GLY A 99 -8.29 5.95 -3.71
N PHE A 100 -9.19 4.97 -3.75
CA PHE A 100 -9.82 4.35 -2.57
C PHE A 100 -8.83 3.54 -1.71
N PHE A 101 -7.68 3.16 -2.27
CA PHE A 101 -6.69 2.32 -1.62
C PHE A 101 -5.63 3.19 -0.93
N GLY A 102 -5.82 3.39 0.37
CA GLY A 102 -4.94 4.17 1.25
C GLY A 102 -5.78 4.81 2.36
N PRO A 103 -5.87 4.22 3.57
CA PRO A 103 -6.71 4.75 4.63
C PRO A 103 -6.20 6.13 5.04
N LEU A 104 -7.06 7.12 4.83
CA LEU A 104 -6.88 8.48 5.33
C LEU A 104 -7.67 8.58 6.63
N GLY A 105 -6.93 8.68 7.73
CA GLY A 105 -7.47 8.87 9.07
C GLY A 105 -7.16 10.26 9.60
N TRP A 106 -7.88 10.64 10.64
CA TRP A 106 -7.55 11.81 11.46
C TRP A 106 -6.97 11.33 12.78
N ALA A 107 -5.87 11.94 13.20
CA ALA A 107 -5.30 11.72 14.52
C ALA A 107 -5.31 13.03 15.32
N ARG A 108 -5.41 12.91 16.64
CA ARG A 108 -5.12 14.00 17.56
C ARG A 108 -3.72 13.81 18.13
N LEU A 109 -2.93 14.87 18.11
CA LEU A 109 -1.64 14.93 18.78
C LEU A 109 -1.90 15.37 20.23
N GLU A 110 -1.47 14.54 21.18
CA GLU A 110 -1.46 14.85 22.61
C GLU A 110 -0.01 15.09 23.05
N SER A 111 0.20 15.94 24.06
CA SER A 111 1.55 16.33 24.52
C SER A 111 2.20 15.31 25.45
N ASP A 112 1.49 14.26 25.88
CA ASP A 112 2.00 13.25 26.80
C ASP A 112 2.84 12.20 26.06
N ALA A 113 3.99 11.85 26.66
CA ALA A 113 5.06 11.05 26.06
C ALA A 113 4.68 9.59 25.74
N GLU A 114 3.50 9.12 26.13
CA GLU A 114 2.94 7.82 25.76
C GLU A 114 1.90 7.96 24.66
N GLY A 115 2.34 8.36 23.47
CA GLY A 115 1.50 8.38 22.28
C GLY A 115 1.11 6.96 21.85
N ALA A 116 -0.04 6.47 22.31
CA ALA A 116 -0.62 5.23 21.80
C ALA A 116 -1.37 5.51 20.49
N PHE A 117 -0.94 4.89 19.38
CA PHE A 117 -1.79 4.78 18.20
C PHE A 117 -2.92 3.80 18.53
N VAL A 118 -4.14 4.32 18.70
CA VAL A 118 -5.34 3.49 18.84
C VAL A 118 -5.90 3.29 17.42
N PRO A 119 -5.77 2.11 16.80
CA PRO A 119 -6.46 1.84 15.56
C PRO A 119 -7.96 1.88 15.81
N ALA A 120 -8.70 2.47 14.86
CA ALA A 120 -10.16 2.37 14.81
C ALA A 120 -10.59 0.93 14.49
#